data_AF-Q83WH3-F1
#
_entry.id   AF-Q83WH3-F1
#
_cell.length_a   1.000
_cell.length_b   1.000
_cell.length_c   1.000
_cell.angle_alpha   90.00
_cell.angle_beta   90.00
_cell.angle_gamma   90.00
#
_symmetry.space_group_name_H-M   'P 1'
#
loop_
_entity.id
_entity.type
_entity.pdbx_description
1 polymer ?
#
loop_
_entity_poly.entity_id
_entity_poly.type
_entity_poly.pdbx_seq_one_letter_code
_entity_poly.pdbx_strand_id
1 'polypeptide(L)'
;MTGRRPWSARASAVWRPDRTPPRGSTVTVLERRTELERYGAAFGIHPTAQSALDRLGVGDALRDHAVPYRDAHIRTPDGTPIGRIPLERIERTAGRPELLISRPYLIDALLAALETFGDVPLKLGERVTGLDAPAAGADLLVGADGIRMRRAHCPLRRPQRPPPDRHRRLDRHRRLREPGARRDLGKRALLRDDPVEPGRTNWYATAAGATTAEDVRAAFAGWHDPVPRILDATEPALEFPGS
;
A
#
# COMPACT_ATOMS: atom_id res chain seq x y z
N MET A 1 4.67 -50.84 41.60
CA MET A 1 5.58 -49.67 41.45
C MET A 1 5.90 -49.60 39.97
N THR A 2 5.60 -48.61 39.14
CA THR A 2 5.14 -47.20 39.18
C THR A 2 4.51 -47.00 37.78
N GLY A 3 3.29 -46.50 37.57
CA GLY A 3 2.73 -45.24 38.04
C GLY A 3 3.14 -44.07 37.13
N ARG A 4 2.41 -43.81 36.04
CA ARG A 4 1.94 -42.45 35.66
C ARG A 4 0.91 -42.48 34.50
N ARG A 5 -0.09 -41.62 34.69
CA ARG A 5 -1.36 -41.40 33.99
C ARG A 5 -1.19 -40.63 32.67
N PRO A 6 -2.23 -40.60 31.80
CA PRO A 6 -2.17 -40.03 30.46
C PRO A 6 -2.11 -38.51 30.48
N TRP A 7 -1.40 -37.93 29.51
CA TRP A 7 -1.51 -36.51 29.21
C TRP A 7 -2.72 -36.26 28.31
N SER A 8 -3.79 -35.76 28.92
CA SER A 8 -4.81 -34.97 28.24
C SER A 8 -4.42 -33.49 28.36
N ALA A 9 -4.27 -32.80 27.23
CA ALA A 9 -4.64 -31.38 27.10
C ALA A 9 -4.87 -31.10 25.61
N ARG A 10 -6.15 -30.91 25.27
CA ARG A 10 -6.58 -30.27 24.02
C ARG A 10 -6.25 -28.78 24.10
N ALA A 11 -5.66 -28.25 23.03
CA ALA A 11 -5.95 -26.90 22.55
C ALA A 11 -5.44 -26.78 21.10
N SER A 12 -6.21 -27.29 20.14
CA SER A 12 -6.04 -26.89 18.74
C SER A 12 -6.84 -25.61 18.52
N ALA A 13 -6.25 -24.46 18.82
CA ALA A 13 -6.85 -23.18 18.45
C ALA A 13 -6.40 -22.81 17.03
N VAL A 14 -7.17 -23.25 16.03
CA VAL A 14 -7.10 -22.69 14.68
C VAL A 14 -7.68 -21.28 14.76
N TRP A 15 -6.82 -20.26 14.81
CA TRP A 15 -7.27 -18.88 14.76
C TRP A 15 -7.81 -18.56 13.37
N ARG A 16 -9.07 -18.13 13.31
CA ARG A 16 -9.72 -17.69 12.09
C ARG A 16 -9.51 -16.17 11.94
N PRO A 17 -9.17 -15.69 10.74
CA PRO A 17 -8.84 -14.27 10.49
C PRO A 17 -10.02 -13.30 10.67
N ASP A 18 -11.22 -13.79 11.01
CA ASP A 18 -12.41 -13.01 11.31
C ASP A 18 -12.56 -12.63 12.80
N ARG A 19 -11.64 -13.07 13.67
CA ARG A 19 -11.67 -12.74 15.11
C ARG A 19 -10.44 -11.96 15.53
N THR A 20 -10.63 -10.78 16.12
CA THR A 20 -9.57 -10.09 16.88
C THR A 20 -8.92 -11.06 17.89
N PRO A 21 -7.60 -10.98 18.12
CA PRO A 21 -6.95 -11.76 19.18
C PRO A 21 -7.68 -11.52 20.52
N PRO A 22 -7.71 -12.53 21.42
CA PRO A 22 -8.39 -12.39 22.70
C PRO A 22 -7.87 -11.16 23.44
N ARG A 23 -8.77 -10.44 24.12
CA ARG A 23 -8.38 -9.28 24.95
C ARG A 23 -7.29 -9.74 25.93
N GLY A 24 -6.16 -9.03 25.96
CA GLY A 24 -5.01 -9.35 26.81
C GLY A 24 -3.86 -10.10 26.12
N SER A 25 -3.88 -10.28 24.80
CA SER A 25 -2.70 -10.78 24.07
C SER A 25 -1.56 -9.78 24.07
N THR A 26 -0.35 -10.23 24.43
CA THR A 26 0.89 -9.47 24.23
C THR A 26 1.30 -9.54 22.76
N VAL A 27 1.56 -8.39 22.14
CA VAL A 27 1.92 -8.28 20.72
C VAL A 27 3.30 -7.65 20.60
N THR A 28 4.12 -8.17 19.68
CA THR A 28 5.39 -7.55 19.25
C THR A 28 5.42 -7.51 17.74
N VAL A 29 5.80 -6.38 17.17
CA VAL A 29 5.92 -6.18 15.72
C VAL A 29 7.39 -6.20 15.34
N LEU A 30 7.75 -7.04 14.38
CA LEU A 30 9.11 -7.17 13.85
C LEU A 30 9.12 -6.66 12.40
N GLU A 31 9.91 -5.62 12.12
CA GLU A 31 10.05 -5.04 10.79
C GLU A 31 11.51 -5.13 10.34
N ARG A 32 11.72 -5.65 9.12
CA ARG A 32 13.07 -5.86 8.56
C ARG A 32 13.81 -4.56 8.23
N ARG A 33 13.10 -3.47 7.97
CA ARG A 33 13.68 -2.16 7.66
C ARG A 33 14.15 -1.52 8.97
N THR A 34 15.30 -0.86 8.91
CA THR A 34 15.86 -0.11 10.05
C THR A 34 15.16 1.23 10.26
N GLU A 35 14.38 1.68 9.28
CA GLU A 35 13.59 2.90 9.32
C GLU A 35 12.26 2.70 8.59
N LEU A 36 11.25 3.47 9.01
CA LEU A 36 9.94 3.46 8.38
C LEU A 36 10.00 4.22 7.05
N GLU A 37 9.21 3.76 6.08
CA GLU A 37 9.17 4.35 4.75
C GLU A 37 8.49 5.73 4.79
N ARG A 38 9.28 6.78 4.52
CA ARG A 38 8.81 8.19 4.49
C ARG A 38 8.46 8.70 3.10
N TYR A 39 8.67 7.86 2.08
CA TYR A 39 8.31 8.14 0.70
C TYR A 39 7.43 7.01 0.19
N GLY A 40 6.21 7.30 -0.28
CA GLY A 40 5.42 6.23 -0.88
C GLY A 40 4.13 6.70 -1.49
N ALA A 41 3.83 6.19 -2.69
CA ALA A 41 2.62 6.49 -3.45
C ALA A 41 1.37 6.63 -2.62
N ALA A 42 0.44 7.45 -3.12
CA ALA A 42 -0.92 7.38 -2.65
C ALA A 42 -1.64 6.14 -3.17
N PHE A 43 -2.61 5.70 -2.39
CA PHE A 43 -3.50 4.61 -2.75
C PHE A 43 -4.90 4.86 -2.20
N GLY A 44 -5.88 4.23 -2.86
CA GLY A 44 -7.28 4.31 -2.47
C GLY A 44 -7.56 3.42 -1.25
N ILE A 45 -8.33 3.96 -0.31
CA ILE A 45 -8.91 3.26 0.83
C ILE A 45 -10.41 3.16 0.59
N HIS A 46 -10.86 1.97 0.21
CA HIS A 46 -12.27 1.68 -0.01
C HIS A 46 -13.10 1.84 1.29
N PRO A 47 -14.39 2.23 1.23
CA PRO A 47 -15.26 2.38 2.41
C PRO A 47 -15.26 1.22 3.41
N THR A 48 -15.11 -0.02 2.93
CA THR A 48 -15.02 -1.20 3.81
C THR A 48 -13.73 -1.22 4.63
N ALA A 49 -12.60 -0.80 4.04
CA ALA A 49 -11.33 -0.65 4.75
C ALA A 49 -11.37 0.55 5.70
N GLN A 50 -12.01 1.66 5.30
CA GLN A 50 -12.24 2.80 6.19
C GLN A 50 -13.03 2.39 7.43
N SER A 51 -14.09 1.58 7.26
CA SER A 51 -14.89 1.07 8.38
C SER A 51 -14.07 0.19 9.33
N ALA A 52 -13.06 -0.52 8.82
CA ALA A 52 -12.13 -1.28 9.67
C ALA A 52 -11.18 -0.35 10.43
N LEU A 53 -10.68 0.71 9.78
CA LEU A 53 -9.82 1.72 10.41
C LEU A 53 -10.57 2.56 11.46
N ASP A 54 -11.86 2.84 11.25
CA ASP A 54 -12.73 3.49 12.25
C ASP A 54 -12.78 2.65 13.54
N ARG A 55 -12.91 1.32 13.43
CA ARG A 55 -12.91 0.41 14.59
C ARG A 55 -11.57 0.33 15.32
N LEU A 56 -10.49 0.70 14.64
CA LEU A 56 -9.14 0.80 15.20
C LEU A 56 -8.83 2.19 15.79
N GLY A 57 -9.78 3.14 15.74
CA GLY A 57 -9.57 4.51 16.21
C GLY A 57 -8.74 5.39 15.26
N VAL A 58 -8.43 4.89 14.05
CA VAL A 58 -7.60 5.59 13.05
C VAL A 58 -8.43 6.46 12.10
N GLY A 59 -9.76 6.35 12.17
CA GLY A 59 -10.69 6.96 11.21
C GLY A 59 -10.54 8.47 11.05
N ASP A 60 -10.40 9.21 12.15
CA ASP A 60 -10.29 10.68 12.10
C ASP A 60 -8.95 11.12 11.51
N ALA A 61 -7.85 10.57 12.00
CA ALA A 61 -6.51 10.83 11.46
C ALA A 61 -6.40 10.49 9.96
N LEU A 62 -7.08 9.43 9.50
CA LEU A 62 -7.20 9.11 8.09
C LEU A 62 -7.91 10.24 7.31
N ARG A 63 -9.05 10.74 7.82
CA ARG A 63 -9.85 11.77 7.14
C ARG A 63 -9.17 13.14 7.11
N ASP A 64 -8.34 13.45 8.10
CA ASP A 64 -7.60 14.72 8.17
C ASP A 64 -6.51 14.83 7.08
N HIS A 65 -5.97 13.70 6.62
CA HIS A 65 -4.88 13.64 5.66
C HIS A 65 -5.27 13.08 4.29
N ALA A 66 -6.45 12.47 4.16
CA ALA A 66 -6.91 11.90 2.91
C ALA A 66 -7.84 12.85 2.13
N VAL A 67 -7.89 12.66 0.82
CA VAL A 67 -8.81 13.39 -0.07
C VAL A 67 -9.86 12.45 -0.68
N PRO A 68 -11.12 12.89 -0.85
CA PRO A 68 -12.13 12.09 -1.54
C PRO A 68 -11.77 11.80 -2.99
N TYR A 69 -11.86 10.53 -3.38
CA TYR A 69 -11.62 10.06 -4.74
C TYR A 69 -12.94 9.78 -5.44
N ARG A 70 -13.44 10.77 -6.17
CA ARG A 70 -14.79 10.74 -6.75
C ARG A 70 -14.82 10.45 -8.23
N ASP A 71 -13.78 10.78 -8.98
CA ASP A 71 -13.68 10.33 -10.37
C ASP A 71 -12.23 10.34 -10.84
N ALA A 72 -12.04 9.69 -11.99
CA ALA A 72 -10.82 9.81 -12.78
C ALA A 72 -11.15 9.94 -14.27
N HIS A 73 -10.39 10.77 -14.98
CA HIS A 73 -10.57 10.97 -16.41
C HIS A 73 -9.51 10.22 -17.21
N ILE A 74 -9.95 9.51 -18.25
CA ILE A 74 -9.09 8.75 -19.15
C ILE A 74 -8.87 9.54 -20.44
N ARG A 75 -7.62 9.71 -20.87
CA ARG A 75 -7.28 10.39 -22.13
C ARG A 75 -6.23 9.62 -22.93
N THR A 76 -6.13 9.96 -24.20
CA THR A 76 -5.05 9.53 -25.10
C THR A 76 -3.79 10.40 -24.89
N PRO A 77 -2.62 10.03 -25.46
CA PRO A 77 -1.39 10.82 -25.36
C PRO A 77 -1.49 12.25 -25.90
N ASP A 78 -2.35 12.51 -26.88
CA ASP A 78 -2.65 13.85 -27.41
C ASP A 78 -3.71 14.61 -26.59
N GLY A 79 -4.21 14.02 -25.50
CA GLY A 79 -5.14 14.66 -24.56
C GLY A 79 -6.61 14.49 -24.91
N THR A 80 -6.92 13.77 -26.00
CA THR A 80 -8.28 13.46 -26.41
C THR A 80 -8.99 12.63 -25.33
N PRO A 81 -10.15 13.08 -24.81
CA PRO A 81 -10.91 12.32 -23.81
C PRO A 81 -11.37 10.96 -24.36
N ILE A 82 -11.12 9.90 -23.60
CA ILE A 82 -11.62 8.54 -23.88
C ILE A 82 -12.84 8.25 -23.01
N GLY A 83 -12.80 8.61 -21.73
CA GLY A 83 -13.87 8.30 -20.80
C GLY A 83 -13.64 8.81 -19.38
N ARG A 84 -14.59 8.47 -18.51
CA ARG A 84 -14.58 8.83 -17.09
C ARG A 84 -14.84 7.57 -16.26
N ILE A 85 -14.11 7.44 -15.16
CA ILE A 85 -14.33 6.42 -14.13
C ILE A 85 -15.15 7.07 -13.02
N PRO A 86 -16.46 6.73 -12.88
CA PRO A 86 -17.36 7.42 -11.96
C PRO A 86 -17.30 6.79 -10.56
N LEU A 87 -16.27 7.12 -9.78
CA LEU A 87 -16.05 6.55 -8.44
C LEU A 87 -17.05 7.10 -7.41
N GLU A 88 -17.76 8.19 -7.71
CA GLU A 88 -18.87 8.70 -6.90
C GLU A 88 -20.01 7.67 -6.77
N ARG A 89 -20.07 6.67 -7.66
CA ARG A 89 -20.99 5.53 -7.53
C ARG A 89 -20.70 4.70 -6.29
N ILE A 90 -19.44 4.63 -5.84
CA ILE A 90 -19.04 3.99 -4.59
C ILE A 90 -19.68 4.75 -3.43
N GLU A 91 -19.54 6.08 -3.39
CA GLU A 91 -20.13 6.94 -2.36
C GLU A 91 -21.65 6.79 -2.27
N ARG A 92 -22.35 6.79 -3.42
CA ARG A 92 -23.80 6.60 -3.47
C ARG A 92 -24.25 5.25 -2.90
N THR A 93 -23.44 4.21 -3.05
CA THR A 93 -23.79 2.84 -2.63
C THR A 93 -23.36 2.55 -1.20
N ALA A 94 -22.17 3.02 -0.81
CA ALA A 94 -21.56 2.74 0.50
C ALA A 94 -21.77 3.86 1.53
N GLY A 95 -22.38 4.98 1.14
CA GLY A 95 -22.66 6.14 1.99
C GLY A 95 -21.44 7.02 2.31
N ARG A 96 -20.27 6.72 1.74
CA ARG A 96 -19.02 7.47 1.93
C ARG A 96 -18.07 7.25 0.73
N PRO A 97 -17.23 8.23 0.36
CA PRO A 97 -16.34 8.12 -0.80
C PRO A 97 -15.18 7.15 -0.55
N GLU A 98 -14.52 6.71 -1.62
CA GLU A 98 -13.15 6.20 -1.51
C GLU A 98 -12.21 7.35 -1.14
N LEU A 99 -11.18 7.08 -0.34
CA LEU A 99 -10.22 8.08 0.12
C LEU A 99 -8.84 7.81 -0.46
N LEU A 100 -8.15 8.83 -0.98
CA LEU A 100 -6.74 8.76 -1.36
C LEU A 100 -5.88 9.30 -0.23
N ILE A 101 -4.89 8.53 0.20
CA ILE A 101 -3.93 8.91 1.25
C ILE A 101 -2.52 8.47 0.88
N SER A 102 -1.51 9.22 1.32
CA SER A 102 -0.11 8.82 1.18
C SER A 102 0.26 7.71 2.19
N ARG A 103 1.16 6.82 1.79
CA ARG A 103 1.60 5.71 2.67
C ARG A 103 2.17 6.18 4.02
N PRO A 104 3.04 7.21 4.08
CA PRO A 104 3.61 7.65 5.35
C PRO A 104 2.54 8.09 6.36
N TYR A 105 1.53 8.86 5.94
CA TYR A 105 0.47 9.30 6.87
C TYR A 105 -0.35 8.14 7.41
N LEU A 106 -0.68 7.14 6.58
CA LEU A 106 -1.39 5.96 7.08
C LEU A 106 -0.54 5.19 8.08
N ILE A 107 0.76 5.02 7.81
CA ILE A 107 1.69 4.37 8.74
C ILE A 107 1.74 5.13 10.06
N ASP A 108 1.92 6.45 10.02
CA ASP A 108 2.03 7.27 11.23
C ASP A 108 0.73 7.25 12.05
N ALA A 109 -0.44 7.30 11.39
CA ALA A 109 -1.73 7.18 12.05
C ALA A 109 -1.94 5.80 12.71
N LEU A 110 -1.48 4.71 12.06
CA LEU A 110 -1.52 3.37 12.65
C LEU A 110 -0.58 3.22 13.84
N LEU A 111 0.61 3.82 13.78
CA LEU A 111 1.57 3.81 14.88
C LEU A 111 1.05 4.58 16.10
N ALA A 112 0.46 5.76 15.89
CA ALA A 112 -0.19 6.50 16.95
C ALA A 112 -1.34 5.70 17.58
N ALA A 113 -2.12 4.98 16.77
CA ALA A 113 -3.17 4.10 17.30
C ALA A 113 -2.60 2.91 18.10
N LEU A 114 -1.42 2.37 17.77
CA LEU A 114 -0.80 1.30 18.56
C LEU A 114 -0.58 1.73 20.01
N GLU A 115 -0.22 2.99 20.26
CA GLU A 115 -0.05 3.52 21.62
C GLU A 115 -1.33 3.39 22.46
N THR A 116 -2.51 3.46 21.82
CA THR A 116 -3.81 3.29 22.49
C THR A 116 -4.11 1.84 22.88
N PHE A 117 -3.44 0.86 22.26
CA PHE A 117 -3.55 -0.56 22.56
C PHE A 117 -2.54 -1.04 23.61
N GLY A 118 -1.72 -0.14 24.15
CA GLY A 118 -0.70 -0.42 25.17
C GLY A 118 0.72 -0.45 24.61
N ASP A 119 1.65 -0.97 25.40
CA ASP A 119 3.04 -1.13 24.98
C ASP A 119 3.15 -2.30 23.99
N VAL A 120 3.07 -2.00 22.70
CA VAL A 120 3.30 -2.93 21.59
C VAL A 120 4.68 -2.64 21.00
N PRO A 121 5.73 -3.41 21.35
CA PRO A 121 7.06 -3.12 20.88
C PRO A 121 7.15 -3.27 19.36
N LEU A 122 7.55 -2.20 18.67
CA LEU A 122 7.95 -2.22 17.27
C LEU A 122 9.47 -2.29 17.16
N LYS A 123 10.00 -3.44 16.74
CA LYS A 123 11.43 -3.66 16.56
C LYS A 123 11.79 -3.55 15.08
N LEU A 124 12.49 -2.48 14.73
CA LEU A 124 13.05 -2.23 13.40
C LEU A 124 14.37 -2.99 13.22
N GLY A 125 14.71 -3.33 11.98
CA GLY A 125 15.90 -4.13 11.63
C GLY A 125 15.77 -5.63 11.90
N GLU A 126 14.64 -6.08 12.43
CA GLU A 126 14.41 -7.47 12.81
C GLU A 126 13.75 -8.25 11.68
N ARG A 127 14.47 -9.25 11.15
CA ARG A 127 13.96 -10.11 10.08
C ARG A 127 13.63 -11.50 10.61
N VAL A 128 12.35 -11.86 10.52
CA VAL A 128 11.91 -13.24 10.74
C VAL A 128 12.35 -14.12 9.55
N THR A 129 13.11 -15.17 9.83
CA THR A 129 13.66 -16.11 8.83
C THR A 129 12.99 -17.48 8.84
N GLY A 130 12.22 -17.79 9.88
CA GLY A 130 11.48 -19.05 10.05
C GLY A 130 10.08 -18.82 10.61
N LEU A 131 9.21 -19.83 10.47
CA LEU A 131 7.80 -19.78 10.88
C LEU A 131 7.51 -20.43 12.23
N ASP A 132 8.56 -20.89 12.90
CA ASP A 132 8.45 -21.54 14.19
C ASP A 132 8.17 -20.47 15.25
N ALA A 133 6.89 -20.29 15.58
CA ALA A 133 6.44 -19.31 16.57
C ALA A 133 7.06 -19.57 17.96
N PRO A 134 7.13 -20.82 18.47
CA PRO A 134 7.92 -21.15 19.65
C PRO A 134 9.38 -20.71 19.58
N ALA A 135 10.07 -20.91 18.45
CA ALA A 135 11.45 -20.43 18.28
C ALA A 135 11.56 -18.89 18.30
N ALA A 136 10.49 -18.19 17.94
CA ALA A 136 10.35 -16.75 18.07
C ALA A 136 9.81 -16.30 19.44
N GLY A 137 9.60 -17.23 20.39
CA GLY A 137 9.07 -16.94 21.71
C GLY A 137 7.60 -16.49 21.72
N ALA A 138 6.81 -16.90 20.73
CA ALA A 138 5.41 -16.51 20.56
C ALA A 138 4.47 -17.71 20.44
N ASP A 139 3.23 -17.55 20.90
CA ASP A 139 2.17 -18.56 20.74
C ASP A 139 1.57 -18.55 19.32
N LEU A 140 1.67 -17.41 18.62
CA LEU A 140 1.14 -17.21 17.27
C LEU A 140 2.05 -16.26 16.48
N LEU A 141 2.35 -16.64 15.24
CA LEU A 141 3.05 -15.79 14.28
C LEU A 141 2.10 -15.35 13.17
N VAL A 142 1.99 -14.03 12.96
CA VAL A 142 1.23 -13.43 11.86
C VAL A 142 2.20 -13.00 10.77
N GLY A 143 2.17 -13.69 9.63
CA GLY A 143 2.93 -13.26 8.45
C GLY A 143 2.27 -12.05 7.79
N ALA A 144 2.93 -10.89 7.85
CA ALA A 144 2.51 -9.66 7.20
C ALA A 144 3.64 -9.02 6.36
N ASP A 145 4.57 -9.82 5.84
CA ASP A 145 5.80 -9.40 5.13
C ASP A 145 5.60 -9.03 3.63
N GLY A 146 4.34 -8.83 3.23
CA GLY A 146 3.95 -8.28 1.92
C GLY A 146 3.99 -9.27 0.76
N ILE A 147 3.96 -8.76 -0.48
CA ILE A 147 3.79 -9.56 -1.72
C ILE A 147 4.91 -10.57 -1.99
N ARG A 148 6.08 -10.39 -1.37
CA ARG A 148 7.22 -11.31 -1.47
C ARG A 148 7.24 -12.36 -0.36
N MET A 149 6.13 -12.48 0.40
CA MET A 149 5.78 -13.63 1.23
C MET A 149 6.41 -14.89 0.66
N ARG A 150 7.44 -15.40 1.34
CA ARG A 150 8.24 -16.50 0.81
C ARG A 150 7.31 -17.70 0.61
N ARG A 151 7.39 -18.36 -0.57
CA ARG A 151 6.61 -19.57 -0.89
C ARG A 151 6.63 -20.64 0.20
N ALA A 152 7.71 -20.72 0.97
CA ALA A 152 7.82 -21.63 2.11
C ALA A 152 6.79 -21.37 3.23
N HIS A 153 6.13 -20.20 3.22
CA HIS A 153 5.29 -19.71 4.32
C HIS A 153 3.78 -19.77 4.04
N CYS A 154 3.39 -20.08 2.81
CA CYS A 154 1.99 -20.31 2.45
C CYS A 154 1.90 -21.34 1.30
N PRO A 155 1.67 -22.65 1.58
CA PRO A 155 1.60 -23.68 0.55
C PRO A 155 0.42 -23.51 -0.42
N LEU A 156 -0.54 -22.64 -0.07
CA LEU A 156 -1.75 -22.37 -0.87
C LEU A 156 -1.55 -21.36 -2.01
N ARG A 157 -0.40 -20.67 -2.08
CA ARG A 157 -0.12 -19.70 -3.16
C ARG A 157 1.01 -20.17 -4.07
N ARG A 158 0.66 -20.55 -5.31
CA ARG A 158 1.58 -20.41 -6.43
C ARG A 158 1.53 -18.96 -6.90
N PRO A 159 2.52 -18.10 -6.64
CA PRO A 159 2.60 -16.83 -7.33
C PRO A 159 2.70 -17.14 -8.82
N GLN A 160 1.67 -16.78 -9.58
CA GLN A 160 1.87 -16.47 -10.99
C GLN A 160 2.83 -15.29 -10.98
N ARG A 161 4.09 -15.54 -11.36
CA ARG A 161 4.93 -14.42 -11.77
C ARG A 161 4.21 -13.85 -12.98
N PRO A 162 3.74 -12.58 -12.95
CA PRO A 162 3.48 -11.93 -14.22
C PRO A 162 4.76 -12.09 -15.05
N PRO A 163 4.67 -12.30 -16.38
CA PRO A 163 5.85 -12.26 -17.24
C PRO A 163 6.66 -11.00 -16.91
N PRO A 164 7.99 -10.99 -17.14
CA PRO A 164 8.83 -9.82 -16.88
C PRO A 164 8.43 -8.68 -17.82
N ASP A 165 7.29 -8.05 -17.54
CA ASP A 165 6.89 -6.81 -18.14
C ASP A 165 7.78 -5.75 -17.49
N ARG A 166 8.78 -5.33 -18.27
CA ARG A 166 9.71 -4.24 -17.98
C ARG A 166 8.94 -2.92 -17.87
N HIS A 167 8.16 -2.78 -16.82
CA HIS A 167 7.54 -1.55 -16.39
C HIS A 167 8.30 -1.06 -15.17
N ARG A 168 9.32 -0.22 -15.39
CA ARG A 168 9.83 0.61 -14.29
C ARG A 168 8.75 1.62 -13.93
N ARG A 169 8.57 1.79 -12.62
CA ARG A 169 7.63 2.71 -12.00
C ARG A 169 8.45 3.89 -11.48
N LEU A 170 8.26 5.08 -12.05
CA LEU A 170 8.68 6.30 -11.38
C LEU A 170 7.52 6.74 -10.47
N ASP A 171 7.81 6.98 -9.20
CA ASP A 171 6.81 7.34 -8.17
C ASP A 171 7.41 8.52 -7.40
N ARG A 172 6.82 9.72 -7.53
CA ARG A 172 7.25 10.86 -6.70
C ARG A 172 6.08 11.75 -6.32
N HIS A 173 6.15 12.22 -5.07
CA HIS A 173 5.33 13.29 -4.52
C HIS A 173 5.95 14.64 -4.86
N ARG A 174 5.25 15.46 -5.64
CA ARG A 174 5.56 16.89 -5.69
C ARG A 174 4.29 17.71 -5.60
N ARG A 175 4.42 18.93 -5.08
CA ARG A 175 3.40 19.97 -5.13
C ARG A 175 3.20 20.39 -6.59
N LEU A 176 2.33 19.69 -7.28
CA LEU A 176 1.72 20.16 -8.51
C LEU A 176 0.24 20.36 -8.19
N ARG A 177 -0.26 21.57 -8.42
CA ARG A 177 -1.68 21.90 -8.27
C ARG A 177 -2.37 21.56 -9.58
N GLU A 178 -2.59 20.27 -9.81
CA GLU A 178 -3.45 19.83 -10.92
C GLU A 178 -4.77 19.30 -10.32
N PRO A 179 -5.92 19.84 -10.72
CA PRO A 179 -7.21 19.40 -10.19
C PRO A 179 -7.65 18.08 -10.83
N GLY A 180 -8.11 17.16 -9.97
CA GLY A 180 -8.75 15.90 -10.36
C GLY A 180 -7.75 14.77 -10.63
N ALA A 181 -8.25 13.53 -10.58
CA ALA A 181 -7.44 12.37 -10.93
C ALA A 181 -7.52 12.09 -12.43
N ARG A 182 -6.40 11.65 -12.99
CA ARG A 182 -6.26 11.42 -14.43
C ARG A 182 -5.49 10.14 -14.71
N ARG A 183 -5.83 9.56 -15.86
CA ARG A 183 -5.14 8.40 -16.42
C ARG A 183 -4.95 8.57 -17.93
N ASP A 184 -3.72 8.77 -18.35
CA ASP A 184 -3.37 8.90 -19.76
C ASP A 184 -2.84 7.55 -20.29
N LEU A 185 -3.45 7.03 -21.35
CA LEU A 185 -3.21 5.68 -21.89
C LEU A 185 -2.65 5.74 -23.31
N GLY A 186 -1.42 5.27 -23.47
CA GLY A 186 -0.79 5.03 -24.77
C GLY A 186 -0.65 3.53 -25.07
N LYS A 187 -0.26 3.19 -26.31
CA LYS A 187 -0.14 1.80 -26.80
C LYS A 187 0.72 0.89 -25.91
N ARG A 188 1.72 1.45 -25.21
CA ARG A 188 2.62 0.73 -24.28
C ARG A 188 3.12 1.62 -23.14
N ALA A 189 2.36 2.64 -22.79
CA ALA A 189 2.72 3.62 -21.77
C ALA A 189 1.47 4.09 -21.03
N LEU A 190 1.63 4.38 -19.75
CA LEU A 190 0.56 4.77 -18.84
C LEU A 190 1.09 5.85 -17.91
N LEU A 191 0.38 6.96 -17.82
CA LEU A 191 0.54 7.92 -16.73
C LEU A 191 -0.74 7.95 -15.90
N ARG A 192 -0.58 8.05 -14.58
CA ARG A 192 -1.68 8.35 -13.67
C ARG A 192 -1.21 9.44 -12.73
N ASP A 193 -2.06 10.41 -12.48
CA ASP A 193 -1.89 11.39 -11.41
C ASP A 193 -3.16 11.46 -10.56
N ASP A 194 -2.98 11.50 -9.24
CA ASP A 194 -4.05 11.52 -8.26
C ASP A 194 -3.73 12.57 -7.19
N PRO A 195 -4.73 13.33 -6.74
CA PRO A 195 -4.57 14.20 -5.57
C PRO A 195 -4.36 13.32 -4.33
N VAL A 196 -3.51 13.77 -3.42
CA VAL A 196 -3.16 12.99 -2.20
C VAL A 196 -3.42 13.78 -0.94
N GLU A 197 -3.13 15.07 -1.00
CA GLU A 197 -3.34 16.05 0.06
C GLU A 197 -3.77 17.36 -0.59
N PRO A 198 -4.35 18.30 0.17
CA PRO A 198 -4.60 19.65 -0.32
C PRO A 198 -3.33 20.27 -0.94
N GLY A 199 -3.32 20.39 -2.27
CA GLY A 199 -2.20 20.97 -3.03
C GLY A 199 -1.02 20.03 -3.30
N ARG A 200 -1.17 18.71 -3.10
CA ARG A 200 -0.20 17.71 -3.57
C ARG A 200 -0.83 16.68 -4.50
N THR A 201 -0.08 16.34 -5.53
CA THR A 201 -0.44 15.30 -6.49
C THR A 201 0.66 14.25 -6.48
N ASN A 202 0.24 12.99 -6.38
CA ASN A 202 1.07 11.84 -6.63
C ASN A 202 0.84 11.39 -8.05
N TRP A 203 1.91 11.02 -8.74
CA TRP A 203 1.78 10.48 -10.08
C TRP A 203 2.73 9.29 -10.22
N TYR A 204 2.38 8.41 -11.14
CA TYR A 204 3.30 7.41 -11.62
C TYR A 204 3.22 7.29 -13.14
N ALA A 205 4.36 6.96 -13.73
CA ALA A 205 4.47 6.70 -15.16
C ALA A 205 5.16 5.36 -15.40
N THR A 206 4.66 4.63 -16.39
CA THR A 206 5.30 3.42 -16.90
C THR A 206 5.36 3.47 -18.42
N ALA A 207 6.49 3.06 -18.99
CA ALA A 207 6.68 2.91 -20.42
C ALA A 207 7.39 1.58 -20.68
N ALA A 208 6.91 0.80 -21.65
CA ALA A 208 7.52 -0.48 -21.98
C ALA A 208 8.94 -0.29 -22.50
N GLY A 209 9.89 -1.02 -21.93
CA GLY A 209 11.30 -0.96 -22.32
C GLY A 209 12.10 0.16 -21.66
N ALA A 210 11.45 1.05 -20.89
CA ALA A 210 12.15 2.06 -20.11
C ALA A 210 12.90 1.42 -18.93
N THR A 211 14.17 1.79 -18.79
CA THR A 211 15.09 1.31 -17.76
C THR A 211 15.66 2.43 -16.91
N THR A 212 15.61 3.68 -17.38
CA THR A 212 16.05 4.87 -16.65
C THR A 212 14.90 5.87 -16.48
N ALA A 213 15.10 6.89 -15.65
CA ALA A 213 14.15 8.00 -15.55
C ALA A 213 14.11 8.80 -16.87
N GLU A 214 15.25 8.92 -17.55
CA GLU A 214 15.38 9.56 -18.86
C GLU A 214 14.59 8.81 -19.94
N ASP A 215 14.62 7.47 -19.94
CA ASP A 215 13.81 6.64 -20.86
C ASP A 215 12.31 6.91 -20.67
N VAL A 216 11.88 7.09 -19.42
CA VAL A 216 10.50 7.47 -19.11
C VAL A 216 10.22 8.86 -19.66
N ARG A 217 11.03 9.89 -19.34
CA ARG A 217 10.81 11.26 -19.86
C ARG A 217 10.73 11.28 -21.39
N ALA A 218 11.63 10.57 -22.07
CA ALA A 218 11.62 10.45 -23.53
C ALA A 218 10.34 9.81 -24.08
N ALA A 219 9.82 8.76 -23.43
CA ALA A 219 8.59 8.09 -23.86
C ALA A 219 7.34 8.98 -23.75
N PHE A 220 7.36 10.00 -22.89
CA PHE A 220 6.25 10.90 -22.63
C PHE A 220 6.45 12.31 -23.22
N ALA A 221 7.60 12.62 -23.84
CA ALA A 221 7.94 13.96 -24.32
C ALA A 221 6.93 14.55 -25.33
N GLY A 222 6.28 13.70 -26.14
CA GLY A 222 5.27 14.10 -27.11
C GLY A 222 3.83 14.08 -26.59
N TRP A 223 3.63 13.86 -25.29
CA TRP A 223 2.28 13.80 -24.71
C TRP A 223 1.79 15.21 -24.38
N HIS A 224 0.47 15.37 -24.30
CA HIS A 224 -0.18 16.63 -24.00
C HIS A 224 0.24 17.22 -22.64
N ASP A 225 0.17 18.54 -22.48
CA ASP A 225 0.35 19.19 -21.17
C ASP A 225 -0.77 18.72 -20.20
N PRO A 226 -0.47 18.41 -18.92
CA PRO A 226 0.78 18.67 -18.20
C PRO A 226 1.80 17.53 -18.14
N VAL A 227 1.64 16.47 -18.94
CA VAL A 227 2.42 15.23 -18.78
C VAL A 227 3.94 15.45 -18.83
N PRO A 228 4.53 16.08 -19.86
CA PRO A 228 5.97 16.33 -19.89
C PRO A 228 6.43 17.21 -18.71
N ARG A 229 5.67 18.26 -18.39
CA ARG A 229 5.97 19.20 -17.29
C ARG A 229 6.01 18.51 -15.92
N ILE A 230 5.10 17.57 -15.67
CA ILE A 230 5.09 16.76 -14.43
C ILE A 230 6.38 15.94 -14.33
N LEU A 231 6.80 15.31 -15.42
CA LEU A 231 7.99 14.44 -15.45
C LEU A 231 9.31 15.20 -15.37
N ASP A 232 9.39 16.37 -16.01
CA ASP A 232 10.57 17.24 -15.98
C ASP A 232 10.77 17.90 -14.61
N ALA A 233 9.67 18.23 -13.93
CA ALA A 233 9.70 18.73 -12.55
C ALA A 233 10.14 17.65 -11.54
N THR A 234 10.52 16.46 -11.97
CA THR A 234 10.92 15.37 -11.10
C THR A 234 12.44 15.23 -11.09
N GLU A 235 13.10 15.64 -9.99
CA GLU A 235 14.53 15.40 -9.84
C GLU A 235 14.81 13.88 -9.88
N PRO A 236 15.97 13.45 -10.40
CA PRO A 236 16.33 12.04 -10.53
C PRO A 236 16.14 11.30 -9.20
N ALA A 237 15.43 10.18 -9.25
CA ALA A 237 15.04 9.43 -8.06
C ALA A 237 16.27 8.88 -7.32
N LEU A 238 16.19 8.80 -5.99
CA LEU A 238 16.83 7.70 -5.27
C LEU A 238 16.17 6.41 -5.79
N GLU A 239 16.93 5.63 -6.54
CA GLU A 239 16.46 4.36 -7.09
C GLU A 239 15.89 3.49 -5.98
N PHE A 240 14.69 2.93 -6.18
CA PHE A 240 14.19 1.88 -5.30
C PHE A 240 15.12 0.66 -5.43
N PRO A 241 15.82 0.24 -4.39
CA PRO A 241 16.67 -0.94 -4.49
C PRO A 241 15.80 -2.18 -4.73
N GLY A 242 15.93 -2.75 -5.93
CA GLY A 242 15.47 -4.10 -6.27
C GLY A 242 14.00 -4.25 -6.67
N SER A 243 13.57 -3.53 -7.72
CA SER A 243 12.50 -4.01 -8.61
C SER A 243 12.91 -5.32 -9.29
#